data_AF-A0A963RQD1-F1
#
_entry.id   AF-A0A963RQD1-F1
#
_cell.length_a   1.000
_cell.length_b   1.000
_cell.length_c   1.000
_cell.angle_alpha   90.00
_cell.angle_beta   90.00
_cell.angle_gamma   90.00
#
_symmetry.space_group_name_H-M   'P 1'
#
loop_
_entity.id
_entity.type
_entity.pdbx_description
1 polymer ?
#
loop_
_entity_poly.entity_id
_entity_poly.type
_entity_poly.pdbx_seq_one_letter_code
_entity_poly.pdbx_strand_id
1 'polypeptide(L)' 'RAGLPVRGPVLDAADNAGRYLTLMRVDKKAEAGEIRFVLIDGPGRAVVRPAPDEVVRQVIDRCCA' A
#
# COMPACT_ATOMS: atom_id res chain seq x y z
N ARG A 1 21.62 6.18 8.98
CA ARG A 1 20.21 5.73 8.89
C ARG A 1 19.37 6.64 9.78
N ALA A 2 18.16 7.05 9.37
CA ALA A 2 17.37 8.07 10.07
C ALA A 2 16.58 7.56 11.30
N GLY A 3 16.60 6.26 11.62
CA GLY A 3 15.93 5.71 12.79
C GLY A 3 14.40 5.62 12.72
N LEU A 4 13.80 5.85 11.55
CA LEU A 4 12.35 5.80 11.34
C LEU A 4 11.82 4.36 11.32
N PRO A 5 10.55 4.13 11.71
CA PRO A 5 9.89 2.83 11.56
C PRO A 5 9.88 2.36 10.11
N VAL A 6 10.20 1.09 9.91
CA VAL A 6 10.20 0.43 8.59
C VAL A 6 9.17 -0.70 8.48
N ARG A 7 8.44 -0.96 9.56
CA ARG A 7 7.36 -1.93 9.65
C ARG A 7 6.04 -1.20 9.80
N GLY A 8 5.03 -1.65 9.07
CA GLY A 8 3.66 -1.15 9.24
C GLY A 8 3.03 -1.72 10.51
N PRO A 9 2.08 -1.02 11.15
CA PRO A 9 1.28 -1.58 12.23
C PRO A 9 0.30 -2.65 11.73
N VAL A 10 -0.07 -3.58 12.61
CA VAL A 10 -1.24 -4.44 12.40
C VAL A 10 -2.48 -3.65 12.82
N LEU A 11 -3.30 -3.29 11.84
CA LEU A 11 -4.54 -2.52 12.03
C LEU A 11 -5.74 -3.41 12.39
N ASP A 12 -5.70 -4.67 11.98
CA ASP A 12 -6.74 -5.67 12.26
C ASP A 12 -6.09 -7.06 12.42
N ALA A 13 -6.43 -7.76 13.49
CA ALA A 13 -5.80 -9.04 13.82
C ALA A 13 -6.35 -10.23 12.99
N ALA A 14 -7.54 -10.09 12.40
CA ALA A 14 -8.21 -11.12 11.61
C ALA A 14 -7.98 -10.91 10.11
N ASP A 15 -8.04 -9.67 9.62
CA ASP A 15 -7.76 -9.31 8.22
C ASP A 15 -7.08 -7.95 8.10
N ASN A 16 -5.79 -7.90 8.47
CA ASN A 16 -4.98 -6.69 8.39
C ASN A 16 -4.97 -6.10 6.97
N ALA A 17 -4.68 -6.91 5.95
CA ALA A 17 -4.61 -6.48 4.57
C ALA A 17 -5.96 -5.94 4.05
N GLY A 18 -7.07 -6.57 4.42
CA GLY A 18 -8.41 -6.06 4.08
C GLY A 18 -8.71 -4.71 4.72
N ARG A 19 -8.28 -4.51 5.98
CA ARG A 19 -8.43 -3.22 6.67
C ARG A 19 -7.67 -2.11 5.96
N TYR A 20 -6.44 -2.38 5.54
CA TYR A 20 -5.62 -1.45 4.75
C TYR A 20 -6.26 -1.13 3.39
N LEU A 21 -6.66 -2.14 2.61
CA LEU A 21 -7.29 -1.94 1.30
C LEU A 21 -8.57 -1.10 1.40
N THR A 22 -9.37 -1.34 2.44
CA THR A 22 -10.59 -0.55 2.70
C THR A 22 -10.27 0.93 2.91
N LEU A 23 -9.21 1.24 3.66
CA LEU A 23 -8.75 2.63 3.87
C LEU A 23 -8.19 3.25 2.58
N MET A 24 -7.41 2.48 1.80
CA MET A 24 -6.79 2.95 0.57
C MET A 24 -7.81 3.31 -0.52
N ARG A 25 -8.95 2.60 -0.58
CA ARG A 25 -10.02 2.87 -1.57
C ARG A 25 -10.70 4.23 -1.39
N VAL A 26 -10.58 4.85 -0.21
CA VAL A 26 -11.15 6.18 0.09
C VAL A 26 -10.14 7.30 -0.20
N ASP A 27 -8.92 6.95 -0.62
CA ASP A 27 -7.89 7.94 -0.98
C ASP A 27 -8.25 8.68 -2.28
N LYS A 28 -7.89 9.97 -2.34
CA LYS A 28 -8.15 10.86 -3.49
C LYS A 28 -7.47 10.41 -4.79
N LYS A 29 -6.54 9.43 -4.75
CA LYS A 29 -5.87 8.83 -5.91
C LYS A 29 -6.61 7.65 -6.55
N ALA A 30 -7.79 7.29 -6.05
CA ALA A 30 -8.65 6.32 -6.71
C ALA A 30 -9.46 7.00 -7.84
N GLU A 31 -9.05 6.77 -9.10
CA GLU A 31 -9.92 7.04 -10.24
C GLU A 31 -10.82 5.82 -10.46
N ALA A 32 -12.14 6.02 -10.47
CA ALA A 32 -13.16 4.97 -10.68
C ALA A 32 -13.09 3.75 -9.71
N GLY A 33 -12.50 3.92 -8.52
CA GLY A 33 -12.42 2.87 -7.50
C GLY A 33 -11.20 1.94 -7.58
N GLU A 34 -10.29 2.19 -8.53
CA GLU A 34 -9.03 1.44 -8.66
C GLU A 34 -7.91 2.14 -7.86
N ILE A 35 -7.27 1.43 -6.93
CA ILE A 35 -6.17 1.99 -6.13
C ILE A 35 -4.95 2.20 -7.02
N ARG A 36 -4.41 3.43 -7.02
CA ARG A 36 -3.18 3.76 -7.76
C ARG A 36 -2.04 4.11 -6.82
N PHE A 37 -0.86 3.61 -7.16
CA PHE A 37 0.36 3.75 -6.37
C PHE A 37 1.34 4.66 -7.10
N VAL A 38 2.04 5.49 -6.34
CA VAL A 38 3.27 6.15 -6.81
C VAL A 38 4.41 5.15 -6.63
N LEU A 39 5.02 4.72 -7.74
CA LEU A 39 6.12 3.77 -7.76
C LEU A 39 7.40 4.48 -8.18
N ILE A 40 8.54 4.01 -7.66
CA ILE A 40 9.86 4.52 -8.01
C ILE A 40 10.32 3.83 -9.30
N ASP A 41 10.56 4.61 -10.36
CA ASP A 41 11.02 4.14 -11.68
C ASP A 41 12.48 4.58 -11.94
N GLY A 42 13.34 4.22 -10.99
CA GLY A 42 14.73 4.69 -10.93
C GLY A 42 14.90 6.01 -10.16
N PRO A 43 16.16 6.42 -9.90
CA PRO A 43 16.45 7.61 -9.10
C PRO A 43 15.83 8.89 -9.70
N GLY A 44 15.06 9.62 -8.89
CA GLY A 44 14.42 10.88 -9.30
C GLY A 44 13.24 10.72 -10.26
N ARG A 45 12.76 9.50 -10.50
CA ARG A 45 11.62 9.21 -11.40
C ARG A 45 10.54 8.46 -10.66
N ALA A 46 9.29 8.89 -10.87
CA ALA A 46 8.12 8.26 -10.31
C ALA A 46 7.07 8.03 -11.40
N VAL A 47 6.35 6.92 -11.28
CA VAL A 47 5.21 6.58 -12.15
C VAL A 47 3.99 6.29 -11.30
N VAL A 48 2.80 6.60 -11.82
CA VAL A 48 1.54 6.27 -11.17
C VAL A 48 0.91 5.11 -11.90
N ARG A 49 0.69 4.00 -11.21
CA ARG A 49 0.13 2.77 -11.81
C ARG A 49 -0.88 2.10 -10.88
N PRO A 50 -1.90 1.43 -11.42
CA PRO A 50 -2.73 0.54 -10.62
C PRO A 50 -1.95 -0.71 -10.23
N ALA A 51 -2.39 -1.39 -9.18
CA ALA A 51 -1.89 -2.70 -8.79
C ALA A 51 -3.05 -3.61 -8.39
N PRO A 52 -3.01 -4.92 -8.73
CA PRO A 52 -4.02 -5.87 -8.28
C PRO A 52 -4.03 -5.99 -6.75
N ASP A 53 -5.23 -6.01 -6.16
CA ASP A 53 -5.42 -6.12 -4.70
C ASP A 53 -4.63 -7.29 -4.10
N GLU A 54 -4.60 -8.44 -4.76
CA GLU A 54 -3.85 -9.63 -4.31
C GLU A 54 -2.36 -9.34 -4.08
N VAL A 55 -1.72 -8.59 -4.97
CA VAL A 55 -0.31 -8.20 -4.82
C VAL A 55 -0.16 -7.23 -3.65
N VAL A 56 -1.09 -6.29 -3.49
CA VAL A 56 -1.09 -5.33 -2.39
C VAL A 56 -1.23 -6.05 -1.05
N ARG A 57 -2.12 -7.06 -0.95
CA ARG A 57 -2.30 -7.88 0.25
C ARG A 57 -0.98 -8.55 0.67
N GLN A 58 -0.31 -9.22 -0.27
CA GLN A 58 0.98 -9.88 -0.01
C GLN A 58 2.07 -8.92 0.49
N VAL A 59 2.11 -7.70 -0.06
CA VAL A 59 3.07 -6.66 0.38
C VAL A 59 2.77 -6.19 1.79
N ILE A 60 1.49 -5.95 2.13
CA ILE A 60 1.08 -5.54 3.48
C ILE A 60 1.47 -6.62 4.48
N ASP A 61 1.13 -7.88 4.21
CA ASP A 61 1.44 -9.00 5.10
C ASP A 61 2.95 -9.13 5.34
N ARG A 62 3.76 -8.96 4.28
CA ARG A 62 5.23 -8.97 4.39
C ARG A 62 5.78 -7.80 5.22
N CYS A 63 5.15 -6.63 5.14
CA CYS A 63 5.68 -5.38 5.70
C CYS A 63 5.16 -5.05 7.11
N CYS A 64 4.06 -5.67 7.57
CA CYS A 64 3.46 -5.41 8.88
C CYS A 64 3.73 -6.50 9.94
N ALA A 65 4.47 -7.56 9.58
CA ALA A 65 4.94 -8.60 10.50
C ALA A 65 6.10 -8.15 11.41
#